data_AF-A0AA86Y011-F1
#
_entry.id   AF-A0AA86Y011-F1
#
_cell.length_a   1.000
_cell.length_b   1.000
_cell.length_c   1.000
_cell.angle_alpha   90.00
_cell.angle_beta   90.00
_cell.angle_gamma   90.00
#
_symmetry.space_group_name_H-M   'P 1'
#
loop_
_entity.id
_entity.type
_entity.pdbx_description
1 polymer ?
#
loop_
_entity_poly.entity_id
_entity_poly.type
_entity_poly.pdbx_seq_one_letter_code
_entity_poly.pdbx_strand_id
1 'polypeptide(L)'
;MLSNLFKERYGKLLIGFCFVVLFMYISAGWQSQKAWHQQERYLASEEFIKDFNENREYYVKSYNGETPVYFDSAAEYRDAALTINKEYSDEIYYNHPYMTTMNQFVIVFLFLIGFLSFFVDGRTHFNRFLFALPFSRKQVFRKKLLFIGLPLTACLVLGLLGHILIEYAMIPARYLAVPLQDVLLSALSTLATNLLVFATGL
;
A
#
# COMPACT_ATOMS: atom_id res chain seq x y z
N MET A 1 24.67 20.53 -15.98
CA MET A 1 24.15 20.45 -17.36
C MET A 1 23.10 19.35 -17.55
N LEU A 2 23.46 18.05 -17.53
CA LEU A 2 22.48 16.94 -17.70
C LEU A 2 21.29 16.99 -16.73
N SER A 3 21.54 17.25 -15.44
CA SER A 3 20.45 17.37 -14.46
C SER A 3 19.50 18.53 -14.73
N ASN A 4 19.99 19.63 -15.32
CA ASN A 4 19.14 20.77 -15.68
C ASN A 4 18.27 20.41 -16.90
N LEU A 5 18.82 19.69 -17.88
CA LEU A 5 18.05 19.17 -19.01
C LEU A 5 16.94 18.23 -18.55
N PHE A 6 17.25 17.32 -17.61
CA PHE A 6 16.25 16.42 -17.03
C PHE A 6 15.22 17.16 -16.19
N LYS A 7 15.61 18.22 -15.47
CA LYS A 7 14.68 19.06 -14.72
C LYS A 7 13.69 19.78 -15.64
N GLU A 8 14.16 20.37 -16.73
CA GLU A 8 13.29 21.02 -17.71
C GLU A 8 12.36 20.01 -18.40
N ARG A 9 12.89 18.83 -18.74
CA ARG A 9 12.14 17.81 -19.47
C ARG A 9 11.12 17.06 -18.61
N TYR A 10 11.51 16.59 -17.43
CA TYR A 10 10.72 15.68 -16.59
C TYR A 10 10.25 16.31 -15.28
N GLY A 11 10.85 17.41 -14.83
CA GLY A 11 10.69 17.89 -13.45
C GLY A 11 9.24 18.13 -13.04
N LYS A 12 8.46 18.85 -13.86
CA LYS A 12 7.04 19.12 -13.57
C LYS A 12 6.19 17.84 -13.56
N LEU A 13 6.42 16.94 -14.52
CA LEU A 13 5.71 15.67 -14.61
C LEU A 13 6.06 14.75 -13.44
N LEU A 14 7.35 14.69 -13.07
CA LEU A 14 7.84 13.88 -11.96
C LEU A 14 7.23 14.36 -10.64
N ILE A 15 7.15 15.67 -10.41
CA ILE A 15 6.46 16.23 -9.24
C ILE A 15 4.99 15.78 -9.22
N GLY A 16 4.28 15.91 -10.35
CA GLY A 16 2.89 15.45 -10.47
C GLY A 16 2.74 13.96 -10.16
N PHE A 17 3.59 13.11 -10.72
CA PHE A 17 3.60 11.66 -10.46
C PHE A 17 3.87 11.34 -9.00
N CYS A 18 4.84 12.01 -8.39
CA CYS A 18 5.15 11.87 -6.97
C CYS A 18 3.94 12.22 -6.09
N PHE A 19 3.22 13.30 -6.40
CA PHE A 19 1.99 13.67 -5.67
C PHE A 19 0.90 12.61 -5.82
N VAL A 20 0.70 12.06 -7.03
CA VAL A 20 -0.29 11.01 -7.25
C VAL A 20 0.06 9.75 -6.45
N VAL A 21 1.31 9.32 -6.46
CA VAL A 21 1.77 8.16 -5.66
C VAL A 21 1.52 8.38 -4.18
N LEU A 22 1.94 9.54 -3.64
CA LEU A 22 1.70 9.87 -2.23
C LEU A 22 0.21 9.88 -1.89
N PHE A 23 -0.60 10.51 -2.75
CA PHE A 23 -2.04 10.58 -2.56
C PHE A 23 -2.69 9.19 -2.55
N MET A 24 -2.28 8.28 -3.44
CA MET A 24 -2.79 6.90 -3.47
C MET A 24 -2.54 6.17 -2.14
N TYR A 25 -1.32 6.26 -1.59
CA TYR A 25 -1.01 5.60 -0.32
C TYR A 25 -1.71 6.24 0.89
N ILE A 26 -1.72 7.57 0.97
CA ILE A 26 -2.37 8.29 2.06
C ILE A 26 -3.87 8.05 2.04
N SER A 27 -4.50 8.09 0.87
CA SER A 27 -5.93 7.80 0.71
C SER A 27 -6.27 6.34 1.03
N ALA A 28 -5.39 5.39 0.72
CA ALA A 28 -5.54 4.01 1.13
C ALA A 28 -5.57 3.88 2.66
N GLY A 29 -4.62 4.49 3.37
CA GLY A 29 -4.61 4.48 4.84
C GLY A 29 -5.82 5.18 5.45
N TRP A 30 -6.23 6.30 4.87
CA TRP A 30 -7.44 7.00 5.29
C TRP A 30 -8.70 6.16 5.11
N GLN A 31 -8.80 5.43 4.00
CA GLN A 31 -9.92 4.54 3.73
C GLN A 31 -9.90 3.32 4.66
N SER A 32 -8.72 2.76 4.95
CA SER A 32 -8.52 1.64 5.89
C SER A 32 -9.06 1.99 7.28
N GLN A 33 -8.59 3.09 7.88
CA GLN A 33 -9.08 3.50 9.21
C GLN A 33 -10.58 3.83 9.20
N LYS A 34 -11.09 4.46 8.12
CA LYS A 34 -12.51 4.79 8.01
C LYS A 34 -13.37 3.53 7.96
N ALA A 35 -12.94 2.52 7.21
CA ALA A 35 -13.61 1.22 7.13
C ALA A 35 -13.61 0.53 8.50
N TRP A 36 -12.48 0.55 9.21
CA TRP A 36 -12.37 0.02 10.57
C TRP A 36 -13.37 0.71 11.53
N HIS A 37 -13.40 2.04 11.55
CA HIS A 37 -14.34 2.81 12.39
C HIS A 37 -15.80 2.62 11.98
N GLN A 38 -16.08 2.38 10.71
CA GLN A 38 -17.43 2.05 10.26
C GLN A 38 -17.87 0.68 10.76
N GLN A 39 -16.98 -0.31 10.71
CA GLN A 39 -17.22 -1.64 11.24
C GLN A 39 -17.40 -1.60 12.76
N GLU A 40 -16.56 -0.85 13.48
CA GLU A 40 -16.68 -0.66 14.93
C GLU A 40 -18.06 -0.10 15.32
N ARG A 41 -18.51 0.97 14.64
CA ARG A 41 -19.83 1.56 14.90
C ARG A 41 -20.97 0.57 14.68
N TYR A 42 -20.88 -0.25 13.64
CA TYR A 42 -21.89 -1.28 13.38
C TYR A 42 -21.87 -2.35 14.48
N LEU A 43 -20.70 -2.88 14.83
CA LEU A 43 -20.55 -3.90 15.87
C LEU A 43 -20.84 -3.40 17.29
N ALA A 44 -20.85 -2.08 17.49
CA ALA A 44 -21.27 -1.44 18.74
C ALA A 44 -22.76 -1.05 18.75
N SER A 45 -23.48 -1.22 17.65
CA SER A 45 -24.88 -0.83 17.54
C SER A 45 -25.83 -1.77 18.28
N GLU A 46 -26.98 -1.26 18.72
CA GLU A 46 -28.04 -2.08 19.33
C GLU A 46 -28.58 -3.13 18.34
N GLU A 47 -28.60 -2.80 17.04
CA GLU A 47 -29.00 -3.71 15.97
C GLU A 47 -28.12 -4.96 15.95
N PHE A 48 -26.79 -4.77 15.95
CA PHE A 48 -25.85 -5.90 15.99
C PHE A 48 -25.94 -6.67 17.31
N ILE A 49 -26.04 -5.98 18.45
CA ILE A 49 -26.14 -6.65 19.76
C ILE A 49 -27.40 -7.51 19.83
N LYS A 50 -28.51 -7.01 19.29
CA LYS A 50 -29.77 -7.77 19.20
C LYS A 50 -29.60 -8.99 18.29
N ASP A 51 -29.06 -8.81 17.08
CA ASP A 51 -28.81 -9.89 16.13
C ASP A 51 -27.90 -10.97 16.72
N PHE A 52 -26.82 -10.58 17.39
CA PHE A 52 -25.92 -11.50 18.08
C PHE A 52 -26.61 -12.34 19.16
N ASN A 53 -27.52 -11.73 19.93
CA ASN A 53 -28.24 -12.42 21.00
C ASN A 53 -29.34 -13.33 20.45
N GLU A 54 -29.99 -12.94 19.36
CA GLU A 54 -31.07 -13.71 18.72
C GLU A 54 -30.53 -14.87 17.87
N ASN A 55 -29.35 -14.71 17.26
CA ASN A 55 -28.76 -15.65 16.31
C ASN A 55 -27.34 -16.09 16.71
N ARG A 56 -27.16 -16.46 17.99
CA ARG A 56 -25.84 -16.74 18.58
C ARG A 56 -25.08 -17.87 17.88
N GLU A 57 -25.80 -18.80 17.29
CA GLU A 57 -25.29 -19.94 16.52
C GLU A 57 -24.53 -19.55 15.23
N TYR A 58 -24.68 -18.32 14.72
CA TYR A 58 -23.91 -17.88 13.55
C TYR A 58 -22.51 -17.39 13.89
N TYR A 59 -22.23 -17.12 15.17
CA TYR A 59 -20.97 -16.52 15.62
C TYR A 59 -20.06 -17.58 16.23
N VAL A 60 -19.55 -18.46 15.37
CA VAL A 60 -18.56 -19.49 15.72
C VAL A 60 -17.18 -18.84 15.87
N LYS A 61 -16.53 -19.08 17.02
CA LYS A 61 -15.18 -18.64 17.35
C LYS A 61 -14.12 -19.62 16.85
N SER A 62 -14.35 -20.92 17.04
CA SER A 62 -13.46 -22.00 16.60
C SER A 62 -14.21 -23.33 16.59
N TYR A 63 -13.52 -24.41 16.23
CA TYR A 63 -14.04 -25.76 16.33
C TYR A 63 -13.15 -26.60 17.23
N ASN A 64 -13.75 -27.46 18.07
CA ASN A 64 -13.06 -28.51 18.80
C ASN A 64 -13.44 -29.85 18.16
N GLY A 65 -12.63 -30.29 17.19
CA GLY A 65 -13.02 -31.36 16.26
C GLY A 65 -14.19 -30.91 15.38
N GLU A 66 -15.29 -31.63 15.41
CA GLU A 66 -16.53 -31.27 14.68
C GLU A 66 -17.48 -30.37 15.50
N THR A 67 -17.15 -30.08 16.77
CA THR A 67 -18.03 -29.30 17.66
C THR A 67 -17.72 -27.81 17.57
N PRO A 68 -18.69 -26.95 17.20
CA PRO A 68 -18.48 -25.51 17.16
C PRO A 68 -18.36 -24.92 18.58
N VAL A 69 -17.39 -24.04 18.76
CA VAL A 69 -17.20 -23.20 19.94
C VAL A 69 -17.63 -21.79 19.57
N TYR A 70 -18.63 -21.25 20.25
CA TYR A 70 -19.20 -19.92 19.97
C TYR A 70 -18.54 -18.83 20.80
N PHE A 71 -18.73 -17.56 20.40
CA PHE A 71 -18.35 -16.43 21.24
C PHE A 71 -19.23 -16.31 22.50
N ASP A 72 -18.61 -15.90 23.61
CA ASP A 72 -19.29 -15.80 24.91
C ASP A 72 -20.14 -14.53 25.00
N SER A 73 -19.78 -13.49 24.24
CA SER A 73 -20.51 -12.22 24.20
C SER A 73 -20.29 -11.47 22.88
N ALA A 74 -21.21 -10.56 22.56
CA ALA A 74 -21.07 -9.63 21.44
C ALA A 74 -19.80 -8.77 21.56
N ALA A 75 -19.38 -8.45 22.78
CA ALA A 75 -18.15 -7.68 23.03
C ALA A 75 -16.89 -8.49 22.65
N GLU A 76 -16.85 -9.78 22.99
CA GLU A 76 -15.75 -10.66 22.61
C GLU A 76 -15.68 -10.85 21.09
N TYR A 77 -16.83 -11.06 20.43
CA TYR A 77 -16.90 -11.14 18.98
C TYR A 77 -16.44 -9.83 18.33
N ARG A 78 -16.94 -8.69 18.81
CA ARG A 78 -16.54 -7.37 18.30
C ARG A 78 -15.04 -7.20 18.40
N ASP A 79 -14.46 -7.49 19.55
CA ASP A 79 -13.02 -7.33 19.73
C ASP A 79 -12.25 -8.26 18.79
N ALA A 80 -12.68 -9.51 18.64
CA ALA A 80 -12.11 -10.46 17.69
C ALA A 80 -12.21 -10.00 16.22
N ALA A 81 -13.35 -9.46 15.82
CA ALA A 81 -13.63 -9.03 14.45
C ALA A 81 -12.90 -7.72 14.08
N LEU A 82 -12.62 -6.88 15.07
CA LEU A 82 -11.89 -5.61 14.89
C LEU A 82 -10.37 -5.76 15.04
N THR A 83 -9.88 -6.85 15.65
CA THR A 83 -8.45 -7.12 15.74
C THR A 83 -7.86 -7.36 14.35
N ILE A 84 -6.91 -6.51 13.98
CA ILE A 84 -6.12 -6.65 12.76
C ILE A 84 -5.06 -7.73 13.00
N ASN A 85 -5.05 -8.74 12.12
CA ASN A 85 -4.16 -9.91 12.13
C ASN A 85 -4.34 -10.81 13.37
N LYS A 86 -5.53 -11.38 13.52
CA LYS A 86 -5.76 -12.43 14.50
C LYS A 86 -5.25 -13.76 13.96
N GLU A 87 -4.21 -14.29 14.59
CA GLU A 87 -3.72 -15.65 14.33
C GLU A 87 -4.79 -16.62 14.86
N TYR A 88 -5.60 -17.20 13.96
CA TYR A 88 -6.46 -18.33 14.31
C TYR A 88 -5.58 -19.59 14.27
N SER A 89 -5.43 -20.24 15.42
CA SER A 89 -4.42 -21.26 15.69
C SER A 89 -4.50 -22.52 14.83
N ASP A 90 -5.56 -22.70 14.01
CA ASP A 90 -5.81 -24.01 13.39
C ASP A 90 -6.00 -24.01 11.87
N GLU A 91 -6.07 -22.85 11.20
CA GLU A 91 -5.99 -22.80 9.73
C GLU A 91 -5.26 -21.53 9.27
N ILE A 92 -4.25 -21.73 8.41
CA ILE A 92 -3.34 -20.73 7.87
C ILE A 92 -4.10 -19.80 6.90
N TYR A 93 -4.92 -18.91 7.43
CA TYR A 93 -5.44 -17.75 6.69
C TYR A 93 -4.85 -16.48 7.30
N TYR A 94 -3.61 -16.19 6.89
CA TYR A 94 -3.06 -14.85 6.98
C TYR A 94 -3.88 -13.91 6.10
N ASN A 95 -4.96 -13.37 6.62
CA ASN A 95 -5.62 -12.26 5.97
C ASN A 95 -4.82 -10.99 6.32
N HIS A 96 -3.71 -10.78 5.61
CA HIS A 96 -2.90 -9.55 5.70
C HIS A 96 -3.71 -8.39 5.10
N PRO A 97 -4.32 -7.51 5.91
CA PRO A 97 -5.26 -6.53 5.40
C PRO A 97 -4.57 -5.32 4.77
N TYR A 98 -3.26 -5.16 4.95
CA TYR A 98 -2.58 -3.91 4.61
C TYR A 98 -2.43 -3.64 3.10
N MET A 99 -2.84 -4.55 2.20
CA MET A 99 -2.30 -4.55 0.83
C MET A 99 -3.21 -4.93 -0.35
N THR A 100 -4.46 -5.33 -0.16
CA THR A 100 -5.10 -6.19 -1.17
C THR A 100 -5.84 -5.51 -2.32
N THR A 101 -6.25 -4.24 -2.23
CA THR A 101 -7.07 -3.62 -3.32
C THR A 101 -6.49 -2.34 -3.94
N MET A 102 -5.96 -1.38 -3.16
CA MET A 102 -5.36 -0.16 -3.73
C MET A 102 -4.00 -0.39 -4.42
N ASN A 103 -3.30 -1.47 -4.07
CA ASN A 103 -1.97 -1.78 -4.60
C ASN A 103 -1.99 -2.04 -6.12
N GLN A 104 -3.10 -2.55 -6.67
CA GLN A 104 -3.22 -2.87 -8.09
C GLN A 104 -3.16 -1.61 -8.99
N PHE A 105 -3.78 -0.51 -8.57
CA PHE A 105 -3.72 0.75 -9.32
C PHE A 105 -2.33 1.38 -9.27
N VAL A 106 -1.65 1.28 -8.13
CA VAL A 106 -0.26 1.75 -7.99
C VAL A 106 0.66 0.98 -8.93
N ILE A 107 0.51 -0.34 -9.02
CA ILE A 107 1.27 -1.20 -9.94
C ILE A 107 1.10 -0.73 -11.40
N VAL A 108 -0.14 -0.60 -11.88
CA VAL A 108 -0.40 -0.14 -13.26
C VAL A 108 0.18 1.26 -13.50
N PHE A 109 -0.01 2.16 -12.55
CA PHE A 109 0.48 3.53 -12.64
C PHE A 109 2.01 3.59 -12.71
N LEU A 110 2.71 2.82 -11.87
CA LEU A 110 4.18 2.76 -11.86
C LEU A 110 4.74 2.16 -13.15
N PHE A 111 4.11 1.12 -13.69
CA PHE A 111 4.47 0.56 -14.99
C PHE A 111 4.37 1.62 -16.09
N LEU A 112 3.24 2.35 -16.15
CA LEU A 112 3.02 3.42 -17.12
C LEU A 112 4.06 4.55 -16.99
N ILE A 113 4.43 4.94 -15.77
CA ILE A 113 5.48 5.96 -15.57
C ILE A 113 6.83 5.44 -16.09
N GLY A 114 7.19 4.19 -15.77
CA GLY A 114 8.41 3.55 -16.28
C GLY A 114 8.45 3.59 -17.82
N PHE A 115 7.38 3.09 -18.44
CA PHE A 115 7.22 3.05 -19.89
C PHE A 115 7.29 4.43 -20.54
N LEU A 116 6.47 5.38 -20.07
CA LEU A 116 6.42 6.72 -20.63
C LEU A 116 7.76 7.45 -20.49
N SER A 117 8.52 7.17 -19.42
CA SER A 117 9.80 7.83 -19.19
C SER A 117 10.80 7.60 -20.33
N PHE A 118 10.83 6.42 -20.96
CA PHE A 118 11.72 6.12 -22.10
C PHE A 118 11.02 6.19 -23.45
N PHE A 119 9.75 5.80 -23.52
CA PHE A 119 8.97 5.80 -24.75
C PHE A 119 8.83 7.22 -25.34
N VAL A 120 8.49 8.20 -24.51
CA VAL A 120 8.31 9.60 -24.95
C VAL A 120 9.61 10.16 -25.53
N ASP A 121 10.75 9.84 -24.93
CA ASP A 121 12.05 10.31 -25.43
C ASP A 121 12.46 9.67 -26.75
N GLY A 122 12.07 8.41 -26.96
CA GLY A 122 12.19 7.76 -28.26
C GLY A 122 11.33 8.46 -29.31
N ARG A 123 10.08 8.76 -28.97
CA ARG A 123 9.11 9.33 -29.91
C ARG A 123 9.42 10.78 -30.30
N THR A 124 9.95 11.60 -29.38
CA THR A 124 10.32 13.00 -29.65
C THR A 124 11.78 13.18 -30.08
N HIS A 125 12.49 12.10 -30.40
CA HIS A 125 13.93 12.11 -30.74
C HIS A 125 14.83 12.76 -29.67
N PHE A 126 14.38 12.86 -28.42
CA PHE A 126 15.16 13.46 -27.35
C PHE A 126 16.41 12.63 -27.02
N ASN A 127 16.32 11.30 -27.16
CA ASN A 127 17.49 10.42 -27.05
C ASN A 127 18.59 10.77 -28.06
N ARG A 128 18.23 11.18 -29.29
CA ARG A 128 19.20 11.59 -30.31
C ARG A 128 19.92 12.87 -29.90
N PHE A 129 19.19 13.83 -29.34
CA PHE A 129 19.77 15.04 -28.75
C PHE A 129 20.72 14.69 -27.59
N LEU A 130 20.27 13.86 -26.63
CA LEU A 130 21.07 13.46 -25.48
C LEU A 130 22.36 12.72 -25.89
N PHE A 131 22.31 11.90 -26.93
CA PHE A 131 23.47 11.16 -27.43
C PHE A 131 24.40 11.98 -28.33
N ALA A 132 23.99 13.15 -28.78
CA ALA A 132 24.86 14.11 -29.47
C ALA A 132 25.70 14.96 -28.51
N LEU A 133 25.36 14.95 -27.21
CA LEU A 133 26.13 15.64 -26.18
C LEU A 133 27.47 14.93 -25.91
N PRO A 134 28.49 15.61 -25.35
CA PRO A 134 29.81 15.04 -25.05
C PRO A 134 29.80 14.09 -23.82
N PHE A 135 28.68 13.42 -23.54
CA PHE A 135 28.53 12.48 -22.44
C PHE A 135 28.39 11.05 -22.97
N SER A 136 28.92 10.08 -22.23
CA SER A 136 28.74 8.68 -22.62
C SER A 136 27.29 8.23 -22.41
N ARG A 137 26.81 7.31 -23.26
CA ARG A 137 25.45 6.77 -23.17
C ARG A 137 25.14 6.18 -21.79
N LYS A 138 26.12 5.48 -21.20
CA LYS A 138 26.03 4.92 -19.84
C LYS A 138 25.82 6.01 -18.78
N GLN A 139 26.53 7.13 -18.89
CA GLN A 139 26.37 8.27 -17.97
C GLN A 139 24.99 8.91 -18.11
N VAL A 140 24.51 9.12 -19.34
CA VAL A 140 23.18 9.69 -19.61
C VAL A 140 22.09 8.80 -19.00
N PHE A 141 22.12 7.49 -19.29
CA PHE A 141 21.14 6.54 -18.80
C PHE A 141 21.12 6.45 -17.27
N ARG A 142 22.30 6.27 -16.64
CA ARG A 142 22.39 6.17 -15.17
C ARG A 142 21.89 7.44 -14.49
N LYS A 143 22.24 8.62 -15.01
CA LYS A 143 21.77 9.89 -14.43
C LYS A 143 20.27 10.08 -14.60
N LYS A 144 19.70 9.68 -15.74
CA LYS A 144 18.24 9.74 -15.95
C LYS A 144 17.52 8.80 -14.98
N LEU A 145 17.99 7.56 -14.87
CA LEU A 145 17.42 6.56 -13.97
C LEU A 145 17.44 7.05 -12.51
N LEU A 146 18.56 7.62 -12.06
CA LEU A 146 18.64 8.19 -10.72
C LEU A 146 17.75 9.43 -10.55
N PHE A 147 17.66 10.29 -11.56
CA PHE A 147 16.84 11.50 -11.50
C PHE A 147 15.35 11.21 -11.35
N ILE A 148 14.85 10.17 -12.02
CA ILE A 148 13.44 9.76 -11.95
C ILE A 148 13.21 8.80 -10.78
N GLY A 149 14.09 7.81 -10.64
CA GLY A 149 13.96 6.75 -9.66
C GLY A 149 14.09 7.23 -8.22
N LEU A 150 15.05 8.12 -7.89
CA LEU A 150 15.24 8.55 -6.50
C LEU A 150 14.00 9.27 -5.92
N PRO A 151 13.42 10.29 -6.58
CA PRO A 151 12.21 10.94 -6.09
C PRO A 151 11.03 9.98 -5.99
N LEU A 152 10.88 9.07 -6.96
CA LEU A 152 9.82 8.07 -6.96
C LEU A 152 9.96 7.10 -5.78
N THR A 153 11.16 6.56 -5.54
CA THR A 153 11.45 5.70 -4.38
C THR A 153 11.19 6.44 -3.07
N ALA A 154 11.63 7.69 -2.95
CA ALA A 154 11.38 8.49 -1.76
C ALA A 154 9.87 8.66 -1.50
N CYS A 155 9.08 8.93 -2.55
CA CYS A 155 7.62 9.06 -2.43
C CYS A 155 6.94 7.73 -2.10
N LEU A 156 7.41 6.61 -2.65
CA LEU A 156 6.91 5.28 -2.28
C LEU A 156 7.16 4.99 -0.79
N VAL A 157 8.38 5.26 -0.29
CA VAL A 157 8.72 5.10 1.13
C VAL A 157 7.83 5.99 2.00
N LEU A 158 7.73 7.28 1.67
CA LEU A 158 6.91 8.23 2.43
C LEU A 158 5.42 7.87 2.39
N GLY A 159 4.92 7.37 1.25
CA GLY A 159 3.55 6.90 1.11
C GLY A 159 3.27 5.69 2.00
N LEU A 160 4.15 4.68 1.97
CA LEU A 160 4.04 3.49 2.80
C LEU A 160 4.09 3.81 4.30
N LEU A 161 5.04 4.65 4.71
CA LEU A 161 5.13 5.11 6.10
C LEU A 161 3.91 5.94 6.50
N GLY A 162 3.41 6.80 5.61
CA GLY A 162 2.21 7.58 5.83
C GLY A 162 0.97 6.71 6.03
N HIS A 163 0.82 5.65 5.22
CA HIS A 163 -0.23 4.66 5.38
C HIS A 163 -0.18 4.02 6.78
N ILE A 164 0.98 3.43 7.14
CA ILE A 164 1.18 2.79 8.44
C ILE A 164 0.90 3.77 9.58
N LEU A 165 1.40 5.01 9.48
CA LEU A 165 1.21 6.02 10.50
C LEU A 165 -0.26 6.37 10.71
N ILE A 166 -1.04 6.49 9.63
CA ILE A 166 -2.48 6.77 9.72
C ILE A 166 -3.18 5.66 10.49
N GLU A 167 -2.88 4.40 10.19
CA GLU A 167 -3.51 3.27 10.87
C GLU A 167 -3.10 3.19 12.35
N TYR A 168 -1.80 3.30 12.65
CA TYR A 168 -1.31 3.27 14.03
C TYR A 168 -1.75 4.48 14.87
N ALA A 169 -2.03 5.63 14.25
CA ALA A 169 -2.52 6.82 14.95
C ALA A 169 -4.04 6.83 15.14
N MET A 170 -4.79 6.28 14.19
CA MET A 170 -6.26 6.39 14.15
C MET A 170 -6.99 5.14 14.65
N ILE A 171 -6.33 3.98 14.68
CA ILE A 171 -6.89 2.72 15.20
C ILE A 171 -6.32 2.47 16.60
N PRO A 172 -7.16 2.15 17.60
CA PRO A 172 -6.67 1.89 18.96
C PRO A 172 -5.68 0.74 19.02
N ALA A 173 -4.56 0.93 19.71
CA ALA A 173 -3.43 -0.01 19.75
C ALA A 173 -3.83 -1.45 20.19
N ARG A 174 -4.87 -1.60 21.02
CA ARG A 174 -5.39 -2.92 21.43
C ARG A 174 -5.87 -3.79 20.27
N TYR A 175 -6.23 -3.18 19.15
CA TYR A 175 -6.70 -3.88 17.94
C TYR A 175 -5.57 -4.14 16.92
N LEU A 176 -4.36 -3.63 17.18
CA LEU A 176 -3.19 -3.86 16.33
C LEU A 176 -2.38 -5.02 16.92
N ALA A 177 -2.83 -6.25 16.66
CA ALA A 177 -2.16 -7.47 17.12
C ALA A 177 -0.98 -7.91 16.22
N VAL A 178 -0.49 -7.01 15.36
CA VAL A 178 0.61 -7.29 14.43
C VAL A 178 1.92 -6.81 15.05
N PRO A 179 2.95 -7.66 15.12
CA PRO A 179 4.31 -7.21 15.40
C PRO A 179 4.76 -6.16 14.38
N LEU A 180 5.33 -5.03 14.86
CA LEU A 180 5.80 -3.96 13.97
C LEU A 180 6.79 -4.45 12.91
N GLN A 181 7.59 -5.48 13.23
CA GLN A 181 8.52 -6.11 12.30
C GLN A 181 7.80 -6.68 11.05
N ASP A 182 6.62 -7.28 11.21
CA ASP A 182 5.89 -7.90 10.10
C ASP A 182 5.27 -6.83 9.20
N VAL A 183 4.80 -5.73 9.81
CA VAL A 183 4.34 -4.53 9.09
C VAL A 183 5.47 -3.94 8.25
N LEU A 184 6.68 -3.80 8.83
CA LEU A 184 7.84 -3.27 8.13
C LEU A 184 8.33 -4.20 7.02
N LEU A 185 8.31 -5.52 7.23
CA LEU A 185 8.65 -6.50 6.20
C LEU A 185 7.66 -6.48 5.04
N SER A 186 6.37 -6.36 5.34
CA SER A 186 5.32 -6.18 4.33
C SER A 186 5.53 -4.89 3.53
N ALA A 187 5.83 -3.77 4.20
CA ALA A 187 6.16 -2.51 3.54
C ALA A 187 7.41 -2.61 2.66
N LEU A 188 8.44 -3.33 3.11
CA LEU A 188 9.65 -3.56 2.32
C LEU A 188 9.38 -4.42 1.08
N SER A 189 8.60 -5.50 1.22
CA SER A 189 8.15 -6.34 0.10
C SER A 189 7.34 -5.54 -0.92
N THR A 190 6.48 -4.65 -0.43
CA THR A 190 5.71 -3.71 -1.26
C THR A 190 6.62 -2.79 -2.05
N LEU A 191 7.58 -2.17 -1.37
CA LEU A 191 8.54 -1.27 -1.99
C LEU A 191 9.33 -2.00 -3.08
N ALA A 192 9.84 -3.20 -2.78
CA ALA A 192 10.57 -4.01 -3.75
C ALA A 192 9.70 -4.34 -4.97
N THR A 193 8.47 -4.79 -4.77
CA THR A 193 7.51 -5.08 -5.85
C THR A 193 7.27 -3.85 -6.73
N ASN A 194 7.00 -2.70 -6.13
CA ASN A 194 6.76 -1.45 -6.85
C ASN A 194 7.98 -0.99 -7.66
N LEU A 195 9.18 -1.12 -7.11
CA LEU A 195 10.41 -0.78 -7.83
C LEU A 195 10.66 -1.73 -9.00
N LEU A 196 10.36 -3.03 -8.84
CA LEU A 196 10.44 -4.01 -9.92
C LEU A 196 9.43 -3.71 -11.04
N VAL A 197 8.19 -3.35 -10.68
CA VAL A 197 7.16 -2.97 -11.66
C VAL A 197 7.57 -1.72 -12.43
N PHE A 198 8.04 -0.68 -11.74
CA PHE A 198 8.59 0.51 -12.38
C PHE A 198 9.75 0.16 -13.31
N ALA A 199 10.69 -0.67 -12.86
CA ALA A 199 11.85 -1.10 -13.63
C ALA A 199 11.46 -1.93 -14.88
N THR A 200 10.40 -2.74 -14.79
CA THR A 200 9.86 -3.52 -15.90
C THR A 200 9.27 -2.62 -16.99
N GLY A 201 8.79 -1.43 -16.62
CA GLY A 201 8.32 -0.44 -17.57
C GLY A 201 9.43 0.30 -18.32
N LEU A 202 10.65 0.40 -17.77
CA LEU A 202 11.74 1.19 -18.36
C LEU A 202 12.24 0.62 -19.70
#